data_AF-A0A349E0A8-F1
#
_entry.id   AF-A0A349E0A8-F1
#
_cell.length_a   1.000
_cell.length_b   1.000
_cell.length_c   1.000
_cell.angle_alpha   90.00
_cell.angle_beta   90.00
_cell.angle_gamma   90.00
#
_symmetry.space_group_name_H-M   'P 1'
#
loop_
_entity.id
_entity.type
_entity.pdbx_description
1 polymer ?
#
loop_
_entity_poly.entity_id
_entity_poly.type
_entity_poly.pdbx_seq_one_letter_code
_entity_poly.pdbx_strand_id
1 'polypeptide(L)' 'MQYFNSLEEAFQWFLDNTYPKLKTEQKNEMKDARHDFTTGRSKVSHKRMLKFMTKYGKVNTHYSFEEEI' A
#
# COMPACT_ATOMS: atom_id res chain seq x y z
N MET A 1 0.36 8.69 -12.56
CA MET A 1 1.15 8.47 -11.33
C MET A 1 0.43 9.22 -10.21
N GLN A 2 0.30 8.63 -9.04
CA GLN A 2 -0.35 9.24 -7.87
C GLN A 2 0.70 9.45 -6.79
N TYR A 3 0.62 10.58 -6.10
CA TYR A 3 1.47 10.90 -4.95
C TYR A 3 0.59 10.82 -3.70
N PHE A 4 1.18 10.31 -2.62
CA PHE A 4 0.49 10.10 -1.35
C PHE A 4 1.36 10.69 -0.24
N ASN A 5 0.74 11.19 0.83
CA ASN A 5 1.46 11.80 1.94
C ASN A 5 2.04 10.74 2.88
N SER A 6 1.47 9.52 2.87
CA SER A 6 1.94 8.38 3.65
C SER A 6 1.89 7.07 2.87
N LEU A 7 2.63 6.08 3.37
CA LEU A 7 2.58 4.73 2.81
C LEU A 7 1.22 4.06 3.06
N GLU A 8 0.56 4.36 4.17
CA GLU A 8 -0.78 3.88 4.48
C GLU A 8 -1.82 4.36 3.47
N GLU A 9 -1.79 5.64 3.09
CA GLU A 9 -2.68 6.19 2.05
C GLU A 9 -2.43 5.50 0.70
N ALA A 10 -1.16 5.33 0.34
CA ALA A 10 -0.79 4.63 -0.89
C ALA A 10 -1.25 3.16 -0.88
N PHE A 11 -1.16 2.51 0.27
CA PHE A 11 -1.61 1.13 0.45
C PHE A 11 -3.14 1.00 0.42
N GLN A 12 -3.87 1.94 1.02
CA GLN A 12 -5.33 2.01 0.92
C GLN A 12 -5.76 2.18 -0.55
N TRP A 13 -5.15 3.13 -1.27
CA TRP A 13 -5.43 3.32 -2.69
C TRP A 13 -5.17 2.05 -3.51
N PHE A 14 -4.08 1.33 -3.21
CA PHE A 14 -3.79 0.04 -3.82
C PHE A 14 -4.90 -0.99 -3.57
N LEU A 15 -5.44 -1.06 -2.34
CA LEU A 15 -6.54 -1.97 -1.99
C LEU A 15 -7.85 -1.61 -2.69
N ASP A 16 -8.08 -0.34 -2.99
CA ASP A 16 -9.32 0.11 -3.64
C ASP A 16 -9.26 0.03 -5.17
N ASN A 17 -8.07 0.21 -5.76
CA ASN A 17 -7.91 0.35 -7.22
C ASN A 17 -7.24 -0.85 -7.88
N THR A 18 -6.21 -1.42 -7.25
CA THR A 18 -5.40 -2.50 -7.83
C THR A 18 -5.88 -3.86 -7.36
N TYR A 19 -6.12 -4.02 -6.06
CA TYR A 19 -6.56 -5.28 -5.47
C TYR A 19 -7.82 -5.89 -6.12
N PRO A 20 -8.88 -5.12 -6.49
CA PRO A 20 -10.06 -5.70 -7.13
C PRO A 20 -9.76 -6.37 -8.48
N LYS A 21 -8.72 -5.89 -9.17
CA LYS A 21 -8.27 -6.39 -10.49
C LYS A 21 -7.39 -7.64 -10.40
N LEU A 22 -6.92 -8.00 -9.19
CA LEU A 22 -6.09 -9.18 -8.97
C LEU A 22 -6.91 -10.47 -9.09
N LYS A 23 -6.25 -11.55 -9.50
CA LYS A 23 -6.82 -12.90 -9.51
C LYS A 23 -6.99 -13.42 -8.08
N THR A 24 -7.87 -14.41 -7.90
CA THR A 24 -8.19 -15.00 -6.60
C THR A 24 -6.97 -15.49 -5.83
N GLU A 25 -6.00 -16.13 -6.50
CA GLU A 25 -4.76 -16.61 -5.87
C GLU A 25 -3.92 -15.46 -5.30
N GLN A 26 -3.81 -14.36 -6.04
CA GLN A 26 -3.08 -13.16 -5.62
C GLN A 26 -3.78 -12.47 -4.45
N LYS A 27 -5.13 -12.44 -4.47
CA LYS A 27 -5.95 -11.90 -3.38
C LYS A 27 -5.79 -12.71 -2.09
N ASN A 28 -5.64 -14.02 -2.18
CA ASN A 28 -5.47 -14.90 -1.03
C ASN A 28 -4.16 -14.62 -0.27
N GLU A 29 -3.05 -14.38 -0.96
CA GLU A 29 -1.76 -14.03 -0.34
C GLU A 29 -1.83 -12.73 0.49
N MET A 30 -2.74 -11.83 0.10
CA MET A 30 -2.94 -10.53 0.73
C MET A 30 -4.13 -10.50 1.70
N LYS A 31 -4.87 -11.60 1.85
CA LYS A 31 -6.13 -11.64 2.59
C LYS A 31 -5.94 -11.22 4.06
N ASP A 32 -4.92 -11.79 4.71
CA ASP A 32 -4.64 -11.49 6.11
C ASP A 32 -4.17 -10.05 6.29
N ALA A 33 -3.25 -9.59 5.44
CA ALA A 33 -2.76 -8.21 5.49
C ALA A 33 -3.87 -7.18 5.22
N ARG A 34 -4.77 -7.47 4.27
CA ARG A 34 -5.96 -6.63 4.05
C ARG A 34 -6.84 -6.63 5.29
N HIS A 35 -7.18 -7.79 5.82
CA HIS A 35 -8.02 -7.90 7.02
C HIS A 35 -7.40 -7.11 8.19
N ASP A 36 -6.12 -7.29 8.47
CA ASP A 36 -5.39 -6.59 9.52
C ASP A 36 -5.41 -5.07 9.33
N PHE A 37 -5.17 -4.60 8.10
CA PHE A 37 -5.21 -3.19 7.75
C PHE A 37 -6.61 -2.60 7.91
N THR A 38 -7.65 -3.29 7.43
CA THR A 38 -9.03 -2.77 7.44
C THR A 38 -9.66 -2.78 8.83
N THR A 39 -9.31 -3.76 9.67
CA THR A 39 -9.89 -3.91 11.02
C THR A 39 -9.12 -3.16 12.09
N GLY A 40 -7.92 -2.65 11.79
CA GLY A 40 -7.04 -2.00 12.76
C GLY A 40 -6.55 -2.93 13.88
N ARG A 41 -6.82 -4.24 13.80
CA ARG A 41 -6.40 -5.24 14.82
C ARG A 41 -4.89 -5.37 14.91
N SER A 42 -4.18 -5.13 13.81
CA SER A 42 -2.73 -5.22 13.73
C SER A 42 -2.21 -4.20 12.74
N LYS A 43 -1.15 -3.47 13.12
CA LYS A 43 -0.45 -2.59 12.19
C LYS A 43 0.30 -3.44 11.18
N VAL A 44 -0.17 -3.43 9.93
CA VAL A 44 0.62 -3.98 8.82
C VAL A 44 1.91 -3.19 8.73
N SER A 45 3.05 -3.87 8.74
CA SER A 45 4.34 -3.18 8.66
C SER A 45 4.53 -2.53 7.29
N HIS A 46 5.18 -1.37 7.27
CA HIS A 46 5.53 -0.66 6.04
C HIS A 46 6.28 -1.54 5.03
N LYS A 47 7.19 -2.40 5.51
CA LYS A 47 7.89 -3.39 4.68
C LYS A 47 6.93 -4.33 3.96
N ARG A 48 5.85 -4.76 4.62
CA ARG A 48 4.86 -5.67 4.06
C ARG A 48 3.94 -4.95 3.07
N MET A 49 3.55 -3.71 3.36
CA MET A 49 2.81 -2.86 2.41
C MET A 49 3.60 -2.64 1.12
N LEU A 50 4.86 -2.22 1.24
CA LEU A 50 5.75 -2.01 0.10
C LEU A 50 5.92 -3.28 -0.72
N LYS A 51 6.15 -4.44 -0.07
CA LYS A 51 6.29 -5.73 -0.76
C LYS A 51 5.10 -6.02 -1.68
N PHE A 52 3.87 -5.76 -1.23
CA PHE A 52 2.69 -6.02 -2.05
C PHE A 52 2.53 -5.00 -3.17
N MET A 53 2.73 -3.72 -2.87
CA MET A 53 2.61 -2.68 -3.89
C MET A 53 3.66 -2.81 -4.99
N THR A 54 4.91 -3.16 -4.65
CA THR A 54 5.99 -3.38 -5.63
C THR A 54 5.83 -4.67 -6.42
N LYS A 55 5.11 -5.66 -5.88
CA LYS A 55 4.81 -6.91 -6.60
C LYS A 55 3.87 -6.68 -7.78
N TYR A 56 2.97 -5.71 -7.68
CA TYR A 56 1.92 -5.47 -8.69
C TYR A 56 2.00 -4.07 -9.33
N GLY A 57 3.06 -3.31 -9.04
CA GLY A 57 3.24 -1.95 -9.51
C GLY A 57 4.65 -1.42 -9.25
N LYS A 58 4.91 -0.18 -9.66
CA LYS A 58 6.15 0.54 -9.32
C LYS A 58 5.86 1.51 -8.19
N VAL A 59 6.62 1.40 -7.11
CA VAL A 59 6.55 2.33 -5.97
C VAL A 59 7.86 3.09 -5.91
N ASN A 60 7.77 4.42 -5.97
CA ASN A 60 8.91 5.31 -5.82
C ASN A 60 8.66 6.16 -4.57
N THR A 61 9.68 6.29 -3.72
CA THR A 61 9.64 7.20 -2.58
C THR A 61 10.05 8.59 -3.02
N HIS A 62 9.26 9.61 -2.68
CA HIS A 62 9.58 11.01 -2.92
C HIS A 62 9.76 11.71 -1.57
N TYR A 63 10.88 12.41 -1.41
CA TYR A 63 11.12 13.29 -0.27
C TYR A 63 11.14 14.72 -0.79
N SER A 64 10.29 15.59 -0.24
CA SER A 64 10.31 17.02 -0.51
C SER A 64 10.62 17.75 0.80
N PHE A 65 11.51 18.72 0.72
CA PHE A 65 11.88 19.60 1.80
C PHE A 65 11.91 21.01 1.23
N GLU A 66 11.20 21.93 1.87
CA GLU A 66 11.14 23.33 1.47
C GLU A 66 11.55 24.17 2.67
N GLU A 67 12.59 24.98 2.47
CA GLU A 67 13.19 25.86 3.48
C GLU A 67 12.68 27.28 3.22
N GLU A 68 12.14 27.93 4.25
CA GLU A 68 11.73 29.34 4.22
C GLU A 68 12.68 30.19 5.06
N ILE A 69 13.94 30.30 4.62
CA ILE A 69 14.94 31.21 5.22
C ILE A 69 15.51 32.12 4.14
#